data_AF-A0A7D7UEY8-F1
#
_entry.id   AF-A0A7D7UEY8-F1
#
_cell.length_a   1.000
_cell.length_b   1.000
_cell.length_c   1.000
_cell.angle_alpha   90.00
_cell.angle_beta   90.00
_cell.angle_gamma   90.00
#
_symmetry.space_group_name_H-M   'P 1'
#
loop_
_entity.id
_entity.type
_entity.pdbx_description
1 polymer ?
#
loop_
_entity_poly.entity_id
_entity_poly.type
_entity_poly.pdbx_seq_one_letter_code
_entity_poly.pdbx_strand_id
1 'polypeptide(L)'
;MINLLDLNKVIDKYYWYAFKVASKVFYNYYSSLPFESSDLHQISALAIMDGYNRFDSKKNDNFDGYIKKYVSLYIISTFKKETTNKRKLLNNSSEKDNTAPICHKTPEYYLKLDELRSEIKKVLNKFRPNQRKMIIEFLQGSRICDIVKEFKTNKHKVSYVISKFKNEIIKNDLISSSINY
;
A
#
# COMPACT_ATOMS: atom_id res chain seq x y z
N MET A 1 -27.30 33.25 -3.83
CA MET A 1 -28.38 32.23 -3.76
C MET A 1 -28.02 31.14 -4.75
N ILE A 2 -27.70 29.93 -4.28
CA ILE A 2 -27.30 28.82 -5.17
C ILE A 2 -28.56 28.37 -5.91
N ASN A 3 -28.57 28.47 -7.24
CA ASN A 3 -29.68 27.92 -8.03
C ASN A 3 -29.53 26.39 -8.08
N LEU A 4 -30.19 25.70 -7.16
CA LEU A 4 -30.06 24.24 -6.97
C LEU A 4 -30.33 23.45 -8.26
N LEU A 5 -31.26 23.94 -9.09
CA LEU A 5 -31.63 23.37 -10.38
C LEU A 5 -30.49 23.39 -11.40
N ASP A 6 -29.63 24.41 -11.38
CA ASP A 6 -28.50 24.52 -12.30
C ASP A 6 -27.31 23.68 -11.83
N LEU A 7 -27.11 23.58 -10.51
CA LEU A 7 -26.05 22.73 -9.95
C LEU A 7 -26.26 21.25 -10.29
N ASN A 8 -27.49 20.75 -10.17
CA ASN A 8 -27.79 19.34 -10.49
C ASN A 8 -27.51 19.03 -11.97
N LYS A 9 -27.89 19.93 -12.89
CA LYS A 9 -27.57 19.77 -14.33
C LYS A 9 -26.06 19.73 -14.59
N VAL A 10 -25.30 20.54 -13.85
CA VAL A 10 -23.83 20.54 -13.94
C VAL A 10 -23.26 19.24 -13.41
N ILE A 11 -23.73 18.76 -12.25
CA ILE A 11 -23.31 17.47 -11.70
C ILE A 11 -23.59 16.36 -12.71
N ASP A 12 -24.82 16.22 -13.20
CA ASP A 12 -25.19 15.17 -14.16
C ASP A 12 -24.30 15.17 -15.41
N LYS A 13 -23.96 16.37 -15.92
CA LYS A 13 -23.11 16.52 -17.10
C LYS A 13 -21.66 16.09 -16.85
N TYR A 14 -21.08 16.44 -15.71
CA TYR A 14 -19.64 16.24 -15.46
C TYR A 14 -19.32 15.05 -14.55
N TYR A 15 -20.33 14.41 -13.95
CA TYR A 15 -20.17 13.34 -12.98
C TYR A 15 -19.31 12.19 -13.50
N TRP A 16 -19.62 11.65 -14.67
CA TRP A 16 -18.87 10.54 -15.25
C TRP A 16 -17.43 10.92 -15.62
N TYR A 17 -17.21 12.18 -16.01
CA TYR A 17 -15.86 12.69 -16.22
C TYR A 17 -15.08 12.71 -14.90
N ALA A 18 -15.66 13.30 -13.84
CA ALA A 18 -15.04 13.37 -12.52
C ALA A 18 -14.75 11.97 -11.96
N PHE A 19 -15.71 11.05 -12.06
CA PHE A 19 -15.57 9.67 -11.60
C PHE A 19 -14.49 8.90 -12.36
N LYS A 20 -14.41 9.07 -13.69
CA LYS A 20 -13.34 8.48 -14.49
C LYS A 20 -11.96 9.00 -14.08
N VAL A 21 -11.85 10.31 -13.81
CA VAL A 21 -10.60 10.91 -13.32
C VAL A 21 -10.25 10.39 -11.93
N ALA A 22 -11.20 10.37 -11.00
CA ALA A 22 -11.02 9.84 -9.64
C ALA A 22 -10.55 8.39 -9.65
N SER A 23 -11.23 7.53 -10.41
CA SER A 23 -10.88 6.12 -10.58
C SER A 23 -9.49 5.95 -11.17
N LYS A 24 -9.17 6.67 -12.26
CA LYS A 24 -7.85 6.59 -12.90
C LYS A 24 -6.74 7.03 -11.96
N VAL A 25 -6.93 8.12 -11.22
CA VAL A 25 -5.93 8.63 -10.28
C VAL A 25 -5.75 7.66 -9.10
N PHE A 26 -6.85 7.14 -8.55
CA PHE A 26 -6.83 6.21 -7.44
C PHE A 26 -6.12 4.90 -7.80
N TYR A 27 -6.60 4.19 -8.83
CA TYR A 27 -6.07 2.87 -9.15
C TYR A 27 -4.62 2.89 -9.67
N ASN A 28 -4.18 3.97 -10.32
CA ASN A 28 -2.82 4.06 -10.85
C ASN A 28 -1.79 4.52 -9.81
N TYR A 29 -2.17 5.36 -8.84
CA TYR A 29 -1.21 6.03 -7.97
C TYR A 29 -1.47 5.85 -6.47
N TYR A 30 -2.69 5.53 -6.07
CA TYR A 30 -3.12 5.59 -4.66
C TYR A 30 -3.94 4.38 -4.19
N SER A 31 -3.84 3.25 -4.89
CA SER A 31 -4.60 2.01 -4.61
C SER A 31 -4.32 1.38 -3.23
N SER A 32 -3.31 1.86 -2.51
CA SER A 32 -2.97 1.46 -1.14
C SER A 32 -3.66 2.29 -0.05
N LEU A 33 -4.45 3.29 -0.43
CA LEU A 33 -5.31 4.03 0.49
C LEU A 33 -6.62 3.26 0.72
N PRO A 34 -7.21 3.34 1.92
CA PRO A 34 -8.42 2.62 2.28
C PRO A 34 -9.68 3.32 1.73
N PHE A 35 -9.69 3.64 0.44
CA PHE A 35 -10.84 4.23 -0.23
C PHE A 35 -11.70 3.14 -0.88
N GLU A 36 -13.00 3.28 -0.70
CA GLU A 36 -14.00 2.46 -1.35
C GLU A 36 -14.55 3.14 -2.61
N SER A 37 -15.29 2.38 -3.43
CA SER A 37 -15.94 2.95 -4.62
C SER A 37 -16.90 4.09 -4.27
N SER A 38 -17.59 3.97 -3.13
CA SER A 38 -18.49 5.01 -2.57
C SER A 38 -17.76 6.34 -2.36
N ASP A 39 -16.52 6.32 -1.87
CA ASP A 39 -15.72 7.51 -1.65
C ASP A 39 -15.35 8.19 -2.97
N LEU A 40 -15.06 7.40 -4.02
CA LEU A 40 -14.77 7.95 -5.35
C LEU A 40 -15.98 8.69 -5.91
N HIS A 41 -17.19 8.18 -5.68
CA HIS A 41 -18.43 8.87 -6.05
C HIS A 41 -18.59 10.19 -5.29
N GLN A 42 -18.35 10.20 -3.98
CA GLN A 42 -18.44 11.40 -3.15
C GLN A 42 -17.40 12.46 -3.54
N ILE A 43 -16.13 12.07 -3.70
CA ILE A 43 -15.05 12.96 -4.12
C ILE A 43 -15.37 13.60 -5.48
N SER A 44 -15.95 12.82 -6.39
CA SER A 44 -16.34 13.30 -7.72
C SER A 44 -17.44 14.37 -7.65
N ALA A 45 -18.49 14.13 -6.86
CA ALA A 45 -19.56 15.10 -6.65
C ALA A 45 -19.06 16.38 -5.97
N LEU A 46 -18.25 16.24 -4.90
CA LEU A 46 -17.67 17.37 -4.18
C LEU A 46 -16.77 18.24 -5.07
N ALA A 47 -15.96 17.62 -5.92
CA ALA A 47 -15.08 18.35 -6.84
C ALA A 47 -15.88 19.22 -7.82
N ILE A 48 -17.01 18.72 -8.32
CA ILE A 48 -17.88 19.47 -9.23
C ILE A 48 -18.61 20.59 -8.48
N MET A 49 -19.14 20.31 -7.29
CA MET A 49 -19.84 21.30 -6.48
C MET A 49 -18.91 22.46 -6.07
N ASP A 50 -17.70 22.16 -5.58
CA ASP A 50 -16.75 23.19 -5.18
C ASP A 50 -16.25 23.99 -6.40
N GLY A 51 -16.02 23.31 -7.52
CA GLY A 51 -15.67 23.98 -8.78
C GLY A 51 -16.76 24.92 -9.27
N TYR A 52 -18.02 24.49 -9.27
CA TYR A 52 -19.15 25.34 -9.65
C TYR A 52 -19.25 26.57 -8.75
N ASN A 53 -19.11 26.40 -7.44
CA ASN A 53 -19.20 27.50 -6.47
C ASN A 53 -18.04 28.50 -6.59
N ARG A 54 -16.88 28.07 -7.09
CA ARG A 54 -15.69 28.92 -7.28
C ARG A 54 -15.55 29.48 -8.68
N PHE A 55 -16.45 29.13 -9.60
CA PHE A 55 -16.40 29.63 -10.96
C PHE A 55 -16.72 31.12 -10.99
N ASP A 56 -15.80 31.89 -11.56
CA ASP A 56 -15.97 33.32 -11.81
C ASP A 56 -15.98 33.55 -13.32
N SER A 57 -17.14 33.93 -13.86
CA SER A 57 -17.34 34.17 -15.28
C SER A 57 -16.59 35.39 -15.81
N LYS A 58 -16.09 36.27 -14.92
CA LYS A 58 -15.26 37.43 -15.30
C LYS A 58 -13.80 37.07 -15.48
N LYS A 59 -13.35 35.96 -14.89
CA LYS A 59 -11.94 35.51 -14.91
C LYS A 59 -11.70 34.31 -15.82
N ASN A 60 -12.75 33.59 -16.19
CA ASN A 60 -12.65 32.35 -16.95
C ASN A 60 -13.51 32.41 -18.20
N ASP A 61 -12.88 32.21 -19.36
CA ASP A 61 -13.55 32.35 -20.65
C ASP A 61 -14.50 31.18 -20.97
N ASN A 62 -14.29 30.00 -20.37
CA ASN A 62 -15.09 28.81 -20.63
C ASN A 62 -15.30 27.95 -19.37
N PHE A 63 -16.56 27.75 -18.98
CA PHE A 63 -16.94 26.88 -17.86
C PHE A 63 -16.52 25.42 -18.06
N ASP A 64 -16.66 24.86 -19.26
CA ASP A 64 -16.34 23.45 -19.54
C ASP A 64 -14.83 23.16 -19.38
N GLY A 65 -13.98 24.07 -19.90
CA GLY A 65 -12.54 23.97 -19.73
C GLY A 65 -12.11 24.17 -18.28
N TYR A 66 -12.69 25.17 -17.60
CA TYR A 66 -12.44 25.45 -16.20
C TYR A 66 -12.80 24.25 -15.31
N ILE A 67 -14.02 23.73 -15.43
CA ILE A 67 -14.53 22.71 -14.50
C ILE A 67 -13.74 21.40 -14.66
N LYS A 68 -13.38 21.01 -15.88
CA LYS A 68 -12.55 19.82 -16.14
C LYS A 68 -11.17 19.94 -15.50
N LYS A 69 -10.53 21.11 -15.64
CA LYS A 69 -9.22 21.39 -15.04
C LYS A 69 -9.32 21.43 -13.52
N TYR A 70 -10.32 22.11 -12.98
CA TYR A 70 -10.56 22.24 -11.55
C TYR A 70 -10.78 20.87 -10.90
N VAL A 71 -11.72 20.08 -11.43
CA VAL A 71 -12.04 18.73 -10.94
C VAL A 71 -10.80 17.85 -10.92
N SER A 72 -10.01 17.86 -11.98
CA SER A 72 -8.77 17.08 -12.05
C SER A 72 -7.78 17.46 -10.95
N LEU A 73 -7.56 18.77 -10.76
CA LEU A 73 -6.64 19.26 -9.72
C LEU A 73 -7.17 18.99 -8.31
N TYR A 74 -8.47 19.18 -8.09
CA TYR A 74 -9.14 18.88 -6.83
C TYR A 74 -8.92 17.43 -6.44
N ILE A 75 -9.27 16.48 -7.31
CA ILE A 75 -9.12 15.04 -7.08
C ILE A 75 -7.66 14.68 -6.74
N ILE A 76 -6.69 15.16 -7.52
CA ILE A 76 -5.26 14.92 -7.27
C ILE A 76 -4.85 15.46 -5.91
N SER A 77 -5.28 16.68 -5.58
CA SER A 77 -4.96 17.33 -4.30
C SER A 77 -5.56 16.59 -3.10
N THR A 78 -6.77 16.06 -3.23
CA THR A 78 -7.45 15.26 -2.22
C THR A 78 -6.65 14.00 -1.91
N PHE A 79 -6.28 13.21 -2.91
CA PHE A 79 -5.46 12.01 -2.70
C PHE A 79 -4.05 12.34 -2.18
N LYS A 80 -3.45 13.44 -2.64
CA LYS A 80 -2.16 13.91 -2.12
C LYS A 80 -2.25 14.33 -0.65
N LYS A 81 -3.34 14.98 -0.25
CA LYS A 81 -3.58 15.36 1.14
C LYS A 81 -3.72 14.13 2.02
N GLU A 82 -4.47 13.12 1.59
CA GLU A 82 -4.68 11.90 2.35
C GLU A 82 -3.42 11.03 2.47
N THR A 83 -2.62 10.93 1.40
CA THR A 83 -1.29 10.31 1.51
C THR A 83 -0.36 11.08 2.45
N THR A 84 -0.42 12.40 2.44
CA THR A 84 0.38 13.23 3.36
C THR A 84 -0.11 13.09 4.80
N ASN A 85 -1.43 13.03 5.02
CA ASN A 85 -2.03 12.80 6.34
C ASN A 85 -1.67 11.41 6.87
N LYS A 86 -1.73 10.36 6.04
CA LYS A 86 -1.27 9.02 6.41
C LYS A 86 0.21 9.02 6.79
N ARG A 87 1.07 9.71 6.02
CA ARG A 87 2.50 9.86 6.37
C ARG A 87 2.70 10.63 7.67
N LYS A 88 1.98 11.73 7.88
CA LYS A 88 2.01 12.50 9.14
C LYS A 88 1.52 11.67 10.32
N LEU A 89 0.47 10.89 10.15
CA LEU A 89 -0.02 9.98 11.19
C LEU A 89 0.98 8.87 11.48
N LEU A 90 1.59 8.25 10.46
CA LEU A 90 2.66 7.28 10.63
C LEU A 90 3.89 7.88 11.33
N ASN A 91 4.25 9.12 10.98
CA ASN A 91 5.37 9.83 11.60
C ASN A 91 5.05 10.30 13.04
N ASN A 92 3.81 10.73 13.30
CA ASN A 92 3.37 11.16 14.63
C ASN A 92 3.05 9.98 15.55
N SER A 93 2.59 8.85 15.01
CA SER A 93 2.45 7.58 15.76
C SER A 93 3.81 6.99 16.08
N SER A 94 4.83 7.21 15.23
CA SER A 94 6.22 6.88 15.59
C SER A 94 6.85 7.81 16.62
N GLU A 95 6.23 8.94 16.96
CA GLU A 95 6.72 9.87 17.99
C GLU A 95 6.02 9.72 19.35
N LYS A 96 4.94 8.92 19.46
CA LYS A 96 4.21 8.67 20.71
C LYS A 96 4.22 7.23 21.20
N ASP A 97 4.98 6.36 20.56
CA ASP A 97 5.50 5.19 21.24
C ASP A 97 6.84 5.59 21.85
N ASN A 98 6.98 5.37 23.16
CA ASN A 98 8.26 5.34 23.85
C ASN A 98 9.13 4.18 23.31
N THR A 99 9.52 4.27 22.04
CA THR A 99 10.55 3.45 21.44
C THR A 99 11.44 4.38 20.63
N ALA A 100 12.36 5.04 21.35
CA ALA A 100 13.74 4.98 20.87
C ALA A 100 13.94 3.54 20.35
N PRO A 101 14.51 3.30 19.16
CA PRO A 101 14.72 1.92 18.71
C PRO A 101 15.45 1.24 19.86
N ILE A 102 14.73 0.39 20.61
CA ILE A 102 15.37 -0.39 21.65
C ILE A 102 16.08 -1.44 20.83
N CYS A 103 17.26 -1.05 20.35
CA CYS A 103 18.29 -1.98 20.05
C CYS A 103 18.59 -2.60 21.41
N HIS A 104 17.82 -3.62 21.78
CA HIS A 104 18.17 -4.53 22.84
C HIS A 104 19.46 -5.20 22.36
N LYS A 105 20.59 -4.50 22.41
CA LYS A 105 21.93 -5.08 22.30
C LYS A 105 22.28 -5.73 23.63
N THR A 106 21.29 -6.34 24.28
CA THR A 106 21.52 -7.16 25.46
C THR A 106 22.14 -8.47 24.99
N PRO A 107 23.06 -9.06 25.77
CA PRO A 107 23.61 -10.38 25.46
C PRO A 107 22.51 -11.42 25.18
N GLU A 108 21.38 -11.33 25.88
CA GLU A 108 20.22 -12.21 25.69
C GLU A 108 19.57 -12.11 24.31
N TYR A 109 19.49 -10.91 23.73
CA TYR A 109 18.94 -10.73 22.37
C TYR A 109 19.83 -11.40 21.32
N TYR A 110 21.15 -11.24 21.42
CA TYR A 110 22.09 -11.90 20.51
C TYR A 110 22.08 -13.42 20.69
N LEU A 111 21.94 -13.91 21.92
CA LEU A 111 21.82 -15.34 22.21
C LEU A 111 20.55 -15.94 21.57
N LYS A 112 19.41 -15.26 21.69
CA LYS A 112 18.16 -15.65 21.00
C LYS A 112 18.29 -15.62 19.47
N LEU A 113 19.03 -14.67 18.91
CA LEU A 113 19.30 -14.63 17.47
C LEU A 113 20.17 -15.81 17.02
N ASP A 114 21.17 -16.20 17.80
CA ASP A 114 22.03 -17.35 17.48
C ASP A 114 21.26 -18.67 17.61
N GLU A 115 20.37 -18.79 18.61
CA GLU A 115 19.42 -19.90 18.72
C GLU A 115 18.51 -20.00 17.49
N LEU A 116 17.90 -18.88 17.08
CA LEU A 116 17.04 -18.81 15.90
C LEU A 116 17.81 -19.19 14.62
N ARG A 117 19.04 -18.71 14.45
CA ARG A 117 19.90 -19.05 13.31
C ARG A 117 20.26 -20.53 13.28
N SER A 118 20.54 -21.12 14.44
CA SER A 118 20.82 -22.56 14.59
C SER A 118 19.61 -23.39 14.16
N GLU A 119 18.42 -23.02 14.60
CA GLU A 119 17.17 -23.71 14.25
C GLU A 119 16.82 -23.58 12.77
N ILE A 120 16.95 -22.39 12.19
CA ILE A 120 16.79 -22.19 10.74
C ILE A 120 17.75 -23.10 9.97
N LYS A 121 19.00 -23.25 10.43
CA LYS A 121 19.99 -24.14 9.81
C LYS A 121 19.59 -25.62 9.90
N LYS A 122 19.01 -26.07 11.03
CA LYS A 122 18.46 -27.42 11.19
C LYS A 122 17.32 -27.68 10.20
N VAL A 123 16.39 -26.73 10.07
CA VAL A 123 15.28 -26.84 9.11
C VAL A 123 15.79 -26.87 7.67
N LEU A 124 16.72 -25.98 7.31
CA LEU A 124 17.34 -25.95 5.98
C LEU A 124 17.98 -27.30 5.63
N ASN A 125 18.61 -27.98 6.59
CA ASN A 125 19.22 -29.29 6.37
C ASN A 125 18.23 -30.39 5.96
N LYS A 126 16.92 -30.23 6.20
CA LYS A 126 15.89 -31.17 5.73
C LYS A 126 15.61 -31.08 4.21
N PHE A 127 16.02 -29.99 3.57
CA PHE A 127 15.76 -29.74 2.15
C PHE A 127 16.91 -30.23 1.26
N ARG A 128 16.62 -30.54 -0.01
CA ARG A 128 17.65 -30.89 -1.00
C ARG A 128 18.53 -29.68 -1.35
N PRO A 129 19.78 -29.85 -1.82
CA PRO A 129 20.70 -28.74 -2.10
C PRO A 129 20.10 -27.63 -2.98
N ASN A 130 19.41 -27.98 -4.06
CA ASN A 130 18.77 -27.00 -4.95
C ASN A 130 17.60 -26.26 -4.28
N GLN A 131 16.86 -26.92 -3.40
CA GLN A 131 15.79 -26.29 -2.62
C GLN A 131 16.36 -25.37 -1.54
N ARG A 132 17.47 -25.76 -0.90
CA ARG A 132 18.18 -24.92 0.08
C ARG A 132 18.62 -23.61 -0.56
N LYS A 133 19.21 -23.66 -1.75
CA LYS A 133 19.63 -22.45 -2.48
C LYS A 133 18.46 -21.50 -2.77
N MET A 134 17.31 -22.03 -3.22
CA MET A 134 16.09 -21.22 -3.41
C MET A 134 15.58 -20.58 -2.11
N ILE A 135 15.66 -21.31 -0.99
CA ILE A 135 15.26 -20.77 0.31
C ILE A 135 16.23 -19.69 0.79
N ILE A 136 17.54 -19.85 0.55
CA ILE A 136 18.56 -18.85 0.88
C ILE A 136 18.32 -17.54 0.13
N GLU A 137 18.07 -17.61 -1.19
CA GLU A 137 17.71 -16.43 -1.98
C GLU A 137 16.44 -15.74 -1.45
N PHE A 138 15.43 -16.54 -1.08
CA PHE A 138 14.21 -16.01 -0.46
C PHE A 138 14.49 -15.31 0.88
N LEU A 139 15.35 -15.89 1.74
CA LEU A 139 15.76 -15.30 3.02
C LEU A 139 16.61 -14.03 2.85
N GLN A 140 17.33 -13.89 1.73
CA GLN A 140 18.07 -12.68 1.37
C GLN A 140 17.17 -11.57 0.78
N GLY A 141 15.88 -11.84 0.58
CA GLY A 141 14.90 -10.88 0.10
C GLY A 141 14.63 -10.93 -1.41
N SER A 142 15.18 -11.90 -2.13
CA SER A 142 14.92 -12.10 -3.56
C SER A 142 13.44 -12.41 -3.80
N ARG A 143 12.85 -11.78 -4.83
CA ARG A 143 11.44 -12.04 -5.18
C ARG A 143 11.32 -13.43 -5.82
N ILE A 144 10.17 -14.08 -5.65
CA ILE A 144 9.90 -15.41 -6.21
C ILE A 144 10.14 -15.44 -7.73
N CYS A 145 9.79 -14.36 -8.45
CA CYS A 145 10.03 -14.26 -9.90
C CYS A 145 11.52 -14.26 -10.28
N ASP A 146 12.38 -13.71 -9.43
CA ASP A 146 13.82 -13.62 -9.70
C ASP A 146 14.49 -14.98 -9.42
N ILE A 147 14.08 -15.65 -8.33
CA ILE A 147 14.46 -17.03 -8.02
C ILE A 147 14.03 -18.00 -9.14
N VAL A 148 12.83 -17.80 -9.69
CA VAL A 148 12.34 -18.60 -10.83
C VAL A 148 13.25 -18.46 -12.05
N LYS A 149 13.69 -17.25 -12.37
CA LYS A 149 14.57 -16.96 -13.51
C LYS A 149 15.97 -17.55 -13.29
N GLU A 150 16.53 -17.34 -12.10
CA GLU A 150 17.87 -17.80 -11.75
C GLU A 150 17.97 -19.34 -11.78
N PHE A 151 17.03 -20.02 -11.14
CA PHE A 151 17.05 -21.48 -11.05
C PHE A 151 16.40 -22.18 -12.25
N LYS A 152 15.85 -21.41 -13.21
CA LYS A 152 15.13 -21.91 -14.39
C LYS A 152 14.07 -22.98 -14.02
N THR A 153 13.25 -22.69 -13.01
CA THR A 153 12.20 -23.63 -12.55
C THR A 153 10.82 -22.99 -12.54
N ASN A 154 9.77 -23.82 -12.50
CA ASN A 154 8.39 -23.32 -12.44
C ASN A 154 8.12 -22.57 -11.11
N LYS A 155 7.45 -21.41 -11.20
CA LYS A 155 6.94 -20.64 -10.06
C LYS A 155 6.22 -21.49 -9.03
N HIS A 156 5.38 -22.44 -9.45
CA HIS A 156 4.66 -23.33 -8.52
C HIS A 156 5.62 -24.15 -7.65
N LYS A 157 6.75 -24.60 -8.22
CA LYS A 157 7.77 -25.37 -7.51
C LYS A 157 8.51 -24.50 -6.49
N VAL A 158 8.88 -23.27 -6.87
CA VAL A 158 9.53 -22.31 -5.95
C VAL A 158 8.58 -21.95 -4.80
N SER A 159 7.33 -21.59 -5.10
CA SER A 159 6.31 -21.30 -4.09
C SER A 159 6.06 -22.49 -3.17
N TYR A 160 5.98 -23.71 -3.69
CA TYR A 160 5.83 -24.92 -2.87
C TYR A 160 6.99 -25.11 -1.90
N VAL A 161 8.24 -24.95 -2.37
CA VAL A 161 9.43 -25.10 -1.52
C VAL A 161 9.45 -24.05 -0.39
N ILE A 162 9.14 -22.79 -0.71
CA ILE A 162 9.09 -21.71 0.29
C ILE A 162 7.96 -21.96 1.30
N SER A 163 6.77 -22.34 0.85
CA SER A 163 5.65 -22.65 1.74
C SER A 163 5.95 -23.84 2.64
N LYS A 164 6.59 -24.89 2.11
CA LYS A 164 7.03 -26.03 2.90
C LYS A 164 8.04 -25.63 3.96
N PHE A 165 9.00 -24.75 3.63
CA PHE A 165 9.96 -24.21 4.58
C PHE A 165 9.28 -23.41 5.70
N LYS A 166 8.35 -22.52 5.38
CA LYS A 166 7.56 -21.77 6.38
C LYS A 166 6.80 -22.71 7.32
N ASN A 167 6.17 -23.75 6.77
CA ASN A 167 5.43 -24.72 7.57
C ASN A 167 6.35 -25.53 8.49
N GLU A 168 7.57 -25.88 8.05
CA GLU A 168 8.55 -26.51 8.92
C GLU A 168 9.02 -25.57 10.04
N ILE A 169 9.17 -24.27 9.79
CA ILE A 169 9.50 -23.30 10.84
C ILE A 169 8.36 -23.20 11.87
N ILE A 170 7.11 -23.10 11.42
CA ILE A 170 5.94 -22.99 12.28
C ILE A 170 5.76 -24.25 13.13
N LYS A 171 5.97 -25.44 12.55
CA LYS A 171 5.87 -26.72 13.26
C LYS A 171 6.96 -26.95 14.31
N ASN A 172 8.12 -26.29 14.21
CA ASN A 172 9.18 -26.37 15.21
C ASN A 172 9.02 -25.31 16.32
N ASP A 173 7.85 -24.68 16.46
CA ASP A 173 7.55 -23.69 17.52
C ASP A 173 8.55 -22.51 17.62
N LEU A 174 9.17 -22.15 16.49
CA LEU A 174 10.15 -21.04 16.42
C LEU A 174 9.52 -19.65 16.55
N ILE A 175 8.19 -19.56 16.58
CA ILE A 175 7.41 -18.31 16.56
C ILE A 175 6.62 -18.12 17.86
N SER A 176 6.29 -19.20 18.59
CA SER A 176 5.54 -19.12 19.86
C SER A 176 6.43 -18.75 21.05
N SER A 177 7.73 -19.02 20.99
CA SER A 177 8.69 -18.72 22.06
C SER A 177 9.35 -17.33 21.95
N SER A 178 9.25 -16.65 20.80
CA SER A 178 9.99 -15.41 20.53
C SER A 178 9.13 -14.14 20.43
N ILE A 179 7.80 -14.23 20.56
CA ILE A 179 6.86 -13.09 20.36
C ILE A 179 6.19 -12.61 21.66
N ASN A 180 6.39 -13.29 22.80
CA ASN A 180 5.89 -12.79 24.08
C ASN A 180 6.85 -11.74 24.68
N TYR A 181 6.95 -10.54 24.08
CA TYR A 181 7.30 -9.27 24.75
C TYR A 181 6.85 -8.08 23.89
#